data_AF-A0A1G9FUF5-F1
#
_entry.id   AF-A0A1G9FUF5-F1
#
_cell.length_a   1.000
_cell.length_b   1.000
_cell.length_c   1.000
_cell.angle_alpha   90.00
_cell.angle_beta   90.00
_cell.angle_gamma   90.00
#
_symmetry.space_group_name_H-M   'P 1'
#
loop_
_entity.id
_entity.type
_entity.pdbx_description
1 polymer ?
#
loop_
_entity_poly.entity_id
_entity_poly.type
_entity_poly.pdbx_seq_one_letter_code
_entity_poly.pdbx_strand_id
1 'polypeptide(L)'
;MPHPRRLERAAIVAATIDVLDERGLDGLSLHAIAAHLGVRQPALYHHFPSKGALLDAAAAEVLDRHHTARLPEPDEPWREFLARNARSLRRALLAVRDGARLIAATGPRAPEPAAALARIESMERQGFTAAGAVLASIALSRYVIGCVLEEQSAPSSAVVSGSEAMREGEIPSAFARLASAAAEVAALGADGEFDAGLQALIRGLEPA
;
A
#
# COMPACT_ATOMS: atom_id res chain seq x y z
N MET A 1 -26.15 9.02 18.09
CA MET A 1 -25.38 10.27 17.99
C MET A 1 -23.90 9.94 18.18
N PRO A 2 -23.01 10.23 17.22
CA PRO A 2 -21.57 10.06 17.45
C PRO A 2 -21.12 10.96 18.61
N HIS A 3 -20.20 10.46 19.43
CA HIS A 3 -19.73 11.16 20.63
C HIS A 3 -18.76 12.31 20.24
N PRO A 4 -18.80 13.49 20.90
CA PRO A 4 -17.97 14.66 20.52
C PRO A 4 -16.46 14.33 20.42
N ARG A 5 -15.95 13.57 21.39
CA ARG A 5 -14.56 13.07 21.39
C ARG A 5 -14.20 12.23 20.16
N ARG A 6 -15.18 11.54 19.58
CA ARG A 6 -15.00 10.70 18.39
C ARG A 6 -14.89 11.54 17.12
N LEU A 7 -15.66 12.65 17.05
CA LEU A 7 -15.56 13.64 15.99
C LEU A 7 -14.21 14.37 16.05
N GLU A 8 -13.73 14.71 17.25
CA GLU A 8 -12.41 15.33 17.45
C GLU A 8 -11.26 14.40 17.04
N ARG A 9 -11.33 13.10 17.38
CA ARG A 9 -10.33 12.11 16.90
C ARG A 9 -10.33 11.99 15.38
N ALA A 10 -11.49 11.96 14.75
CA ALA A 10 -11.60 11.88 13.29
C ALA A 10 -11.00 13.13 12.61
N ALA A 11 -11.24 14.32 13.18
CA ALA A 11 -10.65 15.57 12.68
C ALA A 11 -9.12 15.57 12.79
N ILE A 12 -8.57 15.08 13.92
CA ILE A 12 -7.10 14.96 14.09
C ILE A 12 -6.50 13.99 13.07
N VAL A 13 -7.17 12.85 12.83
CA VAL A 13 -6.72 11.86 11.83
C VAL A 13 -6.77 12.45 10.42
N ALA A 14 -7.84 13.14 10.05
CA ALA A 14 -7.96 13.81 8.75
C ALA A 14 -6.83 14.81 8.54
N ALA A 15 -6.60 15.72 9.51
CA ALA A 15 -5.50 16.67 9.42
C ALA A 15 -4.11 16.02 9.38
N THR A 16 -3.95 14.83 9.99
CA THR A 16 -2.70 14.07 9.88
C THR A 16 -2.46 13.58 8.46
N ILE A 17 -3.51 13.11 7.78
CA ILE A 17 -3.45 12.69 6.38
C ILE A 17 -3.20 13.91 5.48
N ASP A 18 -3.87 15.04 5.72
CA ASP A 18 -3.67 16.27 4.94
C ASP A 18 -2.22 16.78 5.03
N VAL A 19 -1.65 16.82 6.26
CA VAL A 19 -0.25 17.21 6.46
C VAL A 19 0.72 16.20 5.83
N LEU A 20 0.39 14.90 5.85
CA LEU A 20 1.18 13.87 5.18
C LEU A 20 1.20 14.09 3.67
N ASP A 21 0.05 14.37 3.05
CA ASP A 21 -0.04 14.65 1.61
C ASP A 21 0.76 15.91 1.21
N GLU A 22 0.65 16.98 2.01
CA GLU A 22 1.39 18.22 1.77
C GLU A 22 2.91 18.07 1.92
N ARG A 23 3.37 17.39 2.99
CA ARG A 23 4.76 17.48 3.45
C ARG A 23 5.54 16.17 3.37
N GLY A 24 4.86 15.07 3.08
CA GLY A 24 5.42 13.73 3.15
C GLY A 24 5.67 13.28 4.59
N LEU A 25 6.06 12.02 4.74
CA LEU A 25 6.21 11.38 6.04
C LEU A 25 7.34 12.01 6.87
N ASP A 26 8.40 12.49 6.21
CA ASP A 26 9.54 13.14 6.86
C ASP A 26 9.18 14.53 7.42
N GLY A 27 8.19 15.20 6.81
CA GLY A 27 7.63 16.48 7.29
C GLY A 27 6.52 16.33 8.32
N LEU A 28 6.03 15.11 8.55
CA LEU A 28 4.89 14.85 9.44
C LEU A 28 5.33 14.90 10.91
N SER A 29 4.92 15.95 11.62
CA SER A 29 5.22 16.13 13.05
C SER A 29 3.98 16.55 13.84
N LEU A 30 3.95 16.27 15.15
CA LEU A 30 2.85 16.72 16.02
C LEU A 30 2.72 18.25 16.05
N HIS A 31 3.83 18.97 15.86
CA HIS A 31 3.81 20.42 15.71
C HIS A 31 3.11 20.84 14.40
N ALA A 32 3.48 20.23 13.27
CA ALA A 32 2.84 20.52 11.98
C ALA A 32 1.34 20.19 11.99
N ILE A 33 0.95 19.06 12.61
CA ILE A 33 -0.46 18.65 12.75
C ILE A 33 -1.22 19.65 13.63
N ALA A 34 -0.66 20.04 14.78
CA ALA A 34 -1.30 21.00 15.67
C ALA A 34 -1.44 22.38 15.01
N ALA A 35 -0.43 22.82 14.27
CA ALA A 35 -0.45 24.06 13.50
C ALA A 35 -1.52 24.03 12.40
N HIS A 36 -1.63 22.92 11.67
CA HIS A 36 -2.66 22.73 10.63
C HIS A 36 -4.08 22.79 11.24
N LEU A 37 -4.27 22.24 12.44
CA LEU A 37 -5.55 22.28 13.18
C LEU A 37 -5.81 23.60 13.92
N GLY A 38 -4.84 24.52 14.00
CA GLY A 38 -4.94 25.74 14.80
C GLY A 38 -5.00 25.50 16.32
N VAL A 39 -4.46 24.38 16.82
CA VAL A 39 -4.46 24.01 18.24
C VAL A 39 -3.05 23.92 18.81
N ARG A 40 -2.94 23.80 20.14
CA ARG A 40 -1.65 23.53 20.79
C ARG A 40 -1.36 22.03 20.81
N GLN A 41 -0.10 21.65 20.61
CA GLN A 41 0.35 20.25 20.59
C GLN A 41 -0.10 19.39 21.80
N PRO A 42 -0.11 19.89 23.05
CA PRO A 42 -0.61 19.12 24.19
C PRO A 42 -2.05 18.62 24.03
N ALA A 43 -2.88 19.35 23.27
CA ALA A 43 -4.26 18.94 23.03
C ALA A 43 -4.36 17.60 22.27
N LEU A 44 -3.40 17.31 21.37
CA LEU A 44 -3.37 16.06 20.62
C LEU A 44 -3.17 14.84 21.52
N TYR A 45 -2.41 14.99 22.62
CA TYR A 45 -2.12 13.90 23.56
C TYR A 45 -3.34 13.44 24.37
N HIS A 46 -4.37 14.29 24.50
CA HIS A 46 -5.65 13.89 25.10
C HIS A 46 -6.42 12.88 24.23
N HIS A 47 -6.13 12.83 22.93
CA HIS A 47 -6.81 11.97 21.96
C HIS A 47 -5.97 10.77 21.52
N PHE A 48 -4.65 10.96 21.46
CA PHE A 48 -3.69 9.95 21.03
C PHE A 48 -2.49 9.94 21.97
N PRO A 49 -2.18 8.82 22.64
CA PRO A 49 -1.13 8.77 23.66
C PRO A 49 0.28 8.97 23.08
N SER A 50 0.46 8.80 21.76
CA SER A 50 1.74 8.95 21.08
C SER A 50 1.55 9.33 19.61
N LYS A 51 2.62 9.81 18.96
CA LYS A 51 2.66 9.98 17.49
C LYS A 51 2.36 8.65 16.78
N GLY A 52 2.93 7.55 17.26
CA GLY A 52 2.68 6.21 16.71
C GLY A 52 1.20 5.85 16.68
N ALA A 53 0.49 6.03 17.80
CA ALA A 53 -0.95 5.75 17.87
C ALA A 53 -1.80 6.62 16.92
N LEU A 54 -1.33 7.84 16.62
CA LEU A 54 -1.96 8.70 15.61
C LEU A 54 -1.65 8.22 14.18
N LEU A 55 -0.42 7.80 13.91
CA LEU A 55 -0.04 7.21 12.62
C LEU A 55 -0.79 5.90 12.35
N ASP A 56 -0.95 5.05 13.37
CA ASP A 56 -1.75 3.82 13.28
C ASP A 56 -3.21 4.12 12.90
N ALA A 57 -3.77 5.19 13.47
CA ALA A 57 -5.13 5.62 13.17
C ALA A 57 -5.26 6.24 11.78
N ALA A 58 -4.25 6.99 11.31
CA ALA A 58 -4.21 7.52 9.95
C ALA A 58 -4.06 6.38 8.92
N ALA A 59 -3.16 5.44 9.15
CA ALA A 59 -2.99 4.22 8.36
C ALA A 59 -4.31 3.44 8.24
N ALA A 60 -4.98 3.24 9.38
CA ALA A 60 -6.29 2.60 9.44
C ALA A 60 -7.32 3.32 8.58
N GLU A 61 -7.42 4.63 8.72
CA GLU A 61 -8.39 5.45 7.99
C GLU A 61 -8.16 5.40 6.47
N VAL A 62 -6.90 5.46 6.03
CA VAL A 62 -6.54 5.34 4.60
C VAL A 62 -6.99 3.99 4.04
N LEU A 63 -6.69 2.89 4.74
CA LEU A 63 -7.13 1.55 4.35
C LEU A 63 -8.67 1.44 4.39
N ASP A 64 -9.33 2.01 5.39
CA ASP A 64 -10.78 1.96 5.53
C ASP A 64 -11.50 2.67 4.39
N ARG A 65 -10.97 3.82 3.94
CA ARG A 65 -11.52 4.60 2.82
C ARG A 65 -11.26 3.95 1.46
N HIS A 66 -10.05 3.45 1.23
CA HIS A 66 -9.58 3.14 -0.12
C HIS A 66 -9.37 1.64 -0.41
N HIS A 67 -9.18 0.80 0.62
CA HIS A 67 -9.06 -0.65 0.44
C HIS A 67 -10.45 -1.31 0.46
N THR A 68 -11.21 -1.13 -0.60
CA THR A 68 -12.61 -1.58 -0.70
C THR A 68 -12.77 -3.07 -0.96
N ALA A 69 -11.80 -3.76 -1.58
CA ALA A 69 -11.90 -5.19 -1.92
C ALA A 69 -11.25 -6.11 -0.88
N ARG A 70 -11.54 -5.91 0.40
CA ARG A 70 -10.90 -6.65 1.52
C ARG A 70 -11.41 -8.07 1.71
N LEU A 71 -12.65 -8.33 1.31
CA LEU A 71 -13.35 -9.58 1.52
C LEU A 71 -13.66 -10.26 0.19
N PRO A 72 -13.65 -11.60 0.14
CA PRO A 72 -14.10 -12.33 -1.03
C PRO A 72 -15.61 -12.14 -1.20
N GLU A 73 -16.05 -12.06 -2.46
CA GLU A 73 -17.48 -12.15 -2.78
C GLU A 73 -17.94 -13.61 -2.69
N PRO A 74 -19.25 -13.88 -2.52
CA PRO A 74 -19.79 -15.23 -2.60
C PRO A 74 -19.37 -15.93 -3.91
N ASP A 75 -18.87 -17.16 -3.79
CA ASP A 75 -18.42 -18.01 -4.90
C ASP A 75 -17.32 -17.42 -5.81
N GLU A 76 -16.63 -16.36 -5.35
CA GLU A 76 -15.53 -15.75 -6.11
C GLU A 76 -14.32 -16.70 -6.23
N PRO A 77 -13.82 -16.93 -7.45
CA PRO A 77 -12.57 -17.67 -7.64
C PRO A 77 -11.42 -16.99 -6.88
N TRP A 78 -10.64 -17.76 -6.13
CA TRP A 78 -9.60 -17.21 -5.24
C TRP A 78 -8.57 -16.36 -5.99
N ARG A 79 -8.29 -16.69 -7.27
CA ARG A 79 -7.38 -15.92 -8.12
C ARG A 79 -7.92 -14.52 -8.39
N GLU A 80 -9.22 -14.41 -8.66
CA GLU A 80 -9.90 -13.14 -8.89
C GLU A 80 -9.97 -12.32 -7.61
N PHE A 81 -10.31 -12.96 -6.49
CA PHE A 81 -10.29 -12.33 -5.17
C PHE A 81 -8.93 -11.72 -4.85
N LEU A 82 -7.83 -12.49 -4.94
CA LEU A 82 -6.50 -12.00 -4.62
C LEU A 82 -6.07 -10.85 -5.56
N ALA A 83 -6.39 -10.95 -6.86
CA ALA A 83 -6.06 -9.89 -7.81
C ALA A 83 -6.84 -8.59 -7.51
N ARG A 84 -8.14 -8.69 -7.25
CA ARG A 84 -9.01 -7.57 -6.89
C ARG A 84 -8.59 -6.93 -5.57
N ASN A 85 -8.28 -7.76 -4.57
CA ASN A 85 -7.76 -7.35 -3.28
C ASN A 85 -6.43 -6.57 -3.41
N ALA A 86 -5.46 -7.12 -4.14
CA ALA A 86 -4.15 -6.48 -4.35
C ALA A 86 -4.27 -5.13 -5.05
N ARG A 87 -5.05 -5.04 -6.13
CA ARG A 87 -5.28 -3.76 -6.83
C ARG A 87 -5.95 -2.73 -5.92
N SER A 88 -6.89 -3.17 -5.08
CA SER A 88 -7.52 -2.30 -4.10
C SER A 88 -6.56 -1.83 -3.02
N LEU A 89 -5.67 -2.70 -2.54
CA LEU A 89 -4.64 -2.31 -1.58
C LEU A 89 -3.66 -1.33 -2.22
N ARG A 90 -3.18 -1.58 -3.44
CA ARG A 90 -2.30 -0.66 -4.18
C ARG A 90 -2.93 0.72 -4.32
N ARG A 91 -4.20 0.78 -4.75
CA ARG A 91 -4.95 2.07 -4.81
C ARG A 91 -4.99 2.78 -3.47
N ALA A 92 -5.17 2.05 -2.36
CA ALA A 92 -5.19 2.65 -1.04
C ALA A 92 -3.83 3.24 -0.64
N LEU A 93 -2.73 2.53 -0.92
CA LEU A 93 -1.38 3.02 -0.62
C LEU A 93 -0.98 4.21 -1.49
N LEU A 94 -1.43 4.25 -2.75
CA LEU A 94 -1.18 5.34 -3.68
C LEU A 94 -2.10 6.55 -3.49
N ALA A 95 -3.21 6.40 -2.75
CA ALA A 95 -4.15 7.50 -2.52
C ALA A 95 -3.58 8.62 -1.64
N VAL A 96 -2.49 8.33 -0.91
CA VAL A 96 -1.82 9.29 -0.03
C VAL A 96 -0.31 9.26 -0.26
N ARG A 97 0.33 10.41 -0.11
CA ARG A 97 1.78 10.54 -0.22
C ARG A 97 2.48 9.70 0.84
N ASP A 98 3.56 9.01 0.46
CA ASP A 98 4.29 8.09 1.34
C ASP A 98 3.40 7.00 1.99
N GLY A 99 2.23 6.68 1.42
CA GLY A 99 1.26 5.75 2.00
C GLY A 99 1.83 4.36 2.27
N ALA A 100 2.69 3.84 1.38
CA ALA A 100 3.33 2.56 1.63
C ALA A 100 4.35 2.62 2.79
N ARG A 101 5.08 3.74 2.94
CA ARG A 101 5.97 3.96 4.10
C ARG A 101 5.17 4.09 5.40
N LEU A 102 4.03 4.79 5.37
CA LEU A 102 3.13 4.90 6.52
C LEU A 102 2.69 3.51 6.98
N ILE A 103 2.15 2.68 6.08
CA ILE A 103 1.69 1.33 6.42
C ILE A 103 2.85 0.43 6.89
N ALA A 104 4.02 0.51 6.24
CA ALA A 104 5.20 -0.25 6.65
C ALA A 104 5.69 0.13 8.06
N ALA A 105 5.63 1.42 8.43
CA ALA A 105 6.07 1.92 9.72
C ALA A 105 5.13 1.54 10.89
N THR A 106 3.83 1.41 10.63
CA THR A 106 2.83 0.99 11.64
C THR A 106 2.81 -0.53 11.86
N GLY A 107 3.51 -1.28 11.00
CA GLY A 107 3.56 -2.75 11.04
C GLY A 107 2.27 -3.41 10.53
N PRO A 108 2.24 -4.76 10.49
CA PRO A 108 1.07 -5.48 10.02
C PRO A 108 -0.09 -5.27 10.99
N ARG A 109 -1.11 -4.53 10.55
CA ARG A 109 -2.37 -4.51 11.28
C ARG A 109 -2.98 -5.91 11.19
N ALA A 110 -3.18 -6.54 12.34
CA ALA A 110 -3.96 -7.77 12.39
C ALA A 110 -5.33 -7.48 11.76
N PRO A 111 -5.75 -8.26 10.75
CA PRO A 111 -7.09 -8.11 10.20
C PRO A 111 -8.12 -8.28 11.32
N GLU A 112 -9.29 -7.66 11.13
CA GLU A 112 -10.42 -7.94 11.99
C GLU A 112 -10.70 -9.47 11.95
N PRO A 113 -10.89 -10.14 13.10
CA PRO A 113 -10.98 -11.59 13.15
C PRO A 113 -12.03 -12.20 12.20
N ALA A 114 -13.22 -11.60 12.09
CA ALA A 114 -14.24 -12.10 11.17
C ALA A 114 -13.81 -11.95 9.70
N ALA A 115 -13.16 -10.84 9.34
CA ALA A 115 -12.58 -10.65 8.01
C ALA A 115 -11.44 -11.63 7.69
N ALA A 116 -10.66 -12.05 8.69
CA ALA A 116 -9.64 -13.08 8.54
C ALA A 116 -10.28 -14.47 8.30
N LEU A 117 -11.26 -14.82 9.11
CA LEU A 117 -12.00 -16.09 9.00
C LEU A 117 -12.73 -16.20 7.65
N ALA A 118 -13.44 -15.15 7.22
CA ALA A 118 -14.14 -15.14 5.94
C ALA A 118 -13.20 -15.40 4.74
N ARG A 119 -11.97 -14.85 4.77
CA ARG A 119 -10.96 -15.11 3.74
C ARG A 119 -10.46 -16.54 3.78
N ILE A 120 -10.17 -17.05 4.97
CA ILE A 120 -9.74 -18.45 5.17
C ILE A 120 -10.81 -19.40 4.64
N GLU A 121 -12.04 -19.27 5.12
CA GLU A 121 -13.16 -20.14 4.73
C GLU A 121 -13.41 -20.13 3.22
N SER A 122 -13.31 -18.95 2.58
CA SER A 122 -13.49 -18.82 1.13
C SER A 122 -12.41 -19.53 0.33
N MET A 123 -11.16 -19.51 0.80
CA MET A 123 -10.06 -20.19 0.13
C MET A 123 -10.04 -21.70 0.45
N GLU A 124 -10.47 -22.11 1.64
CA GLU A 124 -10.60 -23.53 2.03
C GLU A 124 -11.63 -24.25 1.16
N ARG A 125 -12.76 -23.60 0.83
CA ARG A 125 -13.74 -24.12 -0.15
C ARG A 125 -13.14 -24.38 -1.54
N GLN A 126 -11.97 -23.81 -1.82
CA GLN A 126 -11.27 -23.89 -3.10
C GLN A 126 -9.96 -24.70 -3.00
N GLY A 127 -9.80 -25.48 -1.92
CA GLY A 127 -8.70 -26.44 -1.74
C GLY A 127 -7.48 -25.92 -0.98
N PHE A 128 -7.50 -24.69 -0.45
CA PHE A 128 -6.41 -24.24 0.41
C PHE A 128 -6.53 -24.83 1.81
N THR A 129 -5.40 -24.94 2.50
CA THR A 129 -5.40 -25.01 3.97
C THR A 129 -5.56 -23.61 4.55
N ALA A 130 -6.08 -23.48 5.77
CA ALA A 130 -6.10 -22.19 6.48
C ALA A 130 -4.72 -21.49 6.51
N ALA A 131 -3.66 -22.26 6.77
CA ALA A 131 -2.29 -21.74 6.74
C ALA A 131 -1.89 -21.24 5.34
N GLY A 132 -2.25 -21.98 4.29
CA GLY A 132 -2.03 -21.58 2.90
C GLY A 132 -2.75 -20.28 2.53
N ALA A 133 -3.99 -20.11 2.97
CA ALA A 133 -4.77 -18.88 2.76
C ALA A 133 -4.14 -17.66 3.44
N VAL A 134 -3.64 -17.84 4.68
CA VAL A 134 -2.92 -16.80 5.41
C VAL A 134 -1.59 -16.46 4.73
N LEU A 135 -0.82 -17.46 4.31
CA LEU A 135 0.45 -17.27 3.60
C LEU A 135 0.25 -16.54 2.26
N ALA A 136 -0.77 -16.91 1.50
CA ALA A 136 -1.16 -16.22 0.26
C ALA A 136 -1.47 -14.74 0.52
N SER A 137 -2.24 -14.44 1.57
CA SER A 137 -2.58 -13.07 1.97
C SER A 137 -1.34 -12.26 2.38
N ILE A 138 -0.39 -12.88 3.11
CA ILE A 138 0.87 -12.25 3.51
C ILE A 138 1.75 -11.96 2.30
N ALA A 139 1.92 -12.93 1.40
CA ALA A 139 2.72 -12.79 0.19
C ALA A 139 2.17 -11.67 -0.71
N LEU A 140 0.84 -11.65 -0.89
CA LEU A 140 0.14 -10.60 -1.63
C LEU A 140 0.40 -9.21 -1.05
N SER A 141 0.20 -9.04 0.27
CA SER A 141 0.40 -7.75 0.94
C SER A 141 1.84 -7.26 0.82
N ARG A 142 2.82 -8.15 1.04
CA ARG A 142 4.25 -7.83 0.91
C ARG A 142 4.62 -7.41 -0.51
N TYR A 143 4.11 -8.12 -1.51
CA TYR A 143 4.31 -7.76 -2.92
C TYR A 143 3.78 -6.35 -3.19
N VAL A 144 2.53 -6.06 -2.80
CA VAL A 144 1.90 -4.76 -3.02
C VAL A 144 2.65 -3.63 -2.32
N ILE A 145 2.99 -3.81 -1.03
CA ILE A 145 3.72 -2.80 -0.27
C ILE A 145 5.11 -2.55 -0.90
N GLY A 146 5.82 -3.61 -1.32
CA GLY A 146 7.12 -3.47 -1.98
C GLY A 146 7.03 -2.67 -3.28
N CYS A 147 6.12 -3.02 -4.18
CA CYS A 147 5.91 -2.29 -5.42
C CYS A 147 5.59 -0.82 -5.19
N VAL A 148 4.68 -0.51 -4.25
CA VAL A 148 4.29 0.89 -3.99
C VAL A 148 5.41 1.66 -3.27
N LEU A 149 6.21 1.02 -2.42
CA LEU A 149 7.39 1.64 -1.82
C LEU A 149 8.38 2.08 -2.89
N GLU A 150 8.66 1.23 -3.88
CA GLU A 150 9.54 1.56 -5.00
C GLU A 150 8.93 2.66 -5.88
N GLU A 151 7.65 2.56 -6.22
CA GLU A 151 6.92 3.55 -7.03
C GLU A 151 6.90 4.95 -6.38
N GLN A 152 6.68 5.02 -5.06
CA GLN A 152 6.66 6.28 -4.31
C GLN A 152 8.07 6.81 -3.99
N SER A 153 9.09 5.95 -3.99
CA SER A 153 10.49 6.34 -3.76
C SER A 153 11.21 6.72 -5.05
N ALA A 154 10.71 6.29 -6.21
CA ALA A 154 11.27 6.65 -7.50
C ALA A 154 11.22 8.19 -7.64
N PRO A 155 12.37 8.87 -7.90
CA PRO A 155 12.35 10.29 -8.14
C PRO A 155 11.42 10.58 -9.33
N SER A 156 10.56 11.59 -9.22
CA SER A 156 9.63 12.01 -10.30
C SER A 156 10.34 12.30 -11.64
N SER A 157 11.67 12.35 -11.67
CA SER A 157 12.55 12.53 -12.83
C SER A 157 13.27 11.27 -13.32
N ALA A 158 12.99 10.08 -12.77
CA ALA A 158 13.68 8.82 -13.13
C ALA A 158 13.49 8.41 -14.59
N VAL A 159 12.57 9.06 -15.32
CA VAL A 159 12.43 8.96 -16.78
C VAL A 159 13.63 9.55 -17.53
N VAL A 160 14.58 10.25 -16.87
CA VAL A 160 15.70 10.96 -17.53
C VAL A 160 17.08 10.28 -17.38
N SER A 161 17.29 9.34 -16.45
CA SER A 161 18.66 8.83 -16.18
C SER A 161 19.13 7.69 -17.08
N GLY A 162 18.30 7.18 -17.99
CA GLY A 162 18.76 6.26 -19.06
C GLY A 162 19.47 6.97 -20.22
N SER A 163 19.36 8.30 -20.32
CA SER A 163 19.83 9.06 -21.49
C SER A 163 21.28 9.54 -21.39
N GLU A 164 21.86 9.66 -20.19
CA GLU A 164 23.22 10.22 -20.03
C GLU A 164 24.32 9.17 -20.14
N ALA A 165 24.05 7.90 -19.84
CA ALA A 165 25.03 6.82 -19.99
C ALA A 165 25.13 6.24 -21.42
N MET A 166 24.32 6.75 -22.35
CA MET A 166 24.13 6.18 -23.70
C MET A 166 24.91 6.94 -24.80
N ARG A 167 25.72 7.92 -24.42
CA ARG A 167 26.62 8.68 -25.30
C ARG A 167 28.07 8.33 -25.00
N GLU A 168 28.52 7.12 -25.32
CA GLU A 168 29.93 6.82 -25.67
C GLU A 168 30.15 5.30 -25.85
N GLY A 169 30.37 4.87 -27.10
CA GLY A 169 30.91 3.54 -27.44
C GLY A 169 29.89 2.46 -27.79
N GLU A 170 30.24 1.63 -28.78
CA GLU A 170 29.44 0.48 -29.25
C GLU A 170 28.92 -0.37 -28.09
N ILE A 171 27.60 -0.42 -27.95
CA ILE A 171 26.94 -1.26 -26.95
C ILE A 171 27.12 -2.73 -27.37
N PRO A 172 27.82 -3.58 -26.59
CA PRO A 172 27.91 -5.01 -26.90
C PRO A 172 26.50 -5.58 -27.06
N SER A 173 26.28 -6.48 -28.02
CA SER A 173 24.93 -6.98 -28.39
C SER A 173 24.09 -7.50 -27.21
N ALA A 174 24.73 -7.97 -26.14
CA ALA A 174 24.08 -8.36 -24.88
C ALA A 174 23.43 -7.16 -24.15
N PHE A 175 24.10 -6.00 -24.11
CA PHE A 175 23.55 -4.77 -23.54
C PHE A 175 22.42 -4.19 -24.40
N ALA A 176 22.47 -4.37 -25.73
CA ALA A 176 21.37 -3.96 -26.60
C ALA A 176 20.08 -4.78 -26.34
N ARG A 177 20.21 -6.09 -26.09
CA ARG A 177 19.07 -6.94 -25.68
C ARG A 177 18.49 -6.50 -24.34
N LEU A 178 19.35 -6.20 -23.37
CA LEU A 178 18.92 -5.70 -22.06
C LEU A 178 18.20 -4.35 -22.19
N ALA A 179 18.73 -3.43 -23.00
CA ALA A 179 18.12 -2.12 -23.23
C ALA A 179 16.76 -2.23 -23.94
N SER A 180 16.63 -3.10 -24.95
CA SER A 180 15.34 -3.36 -25.61
C SER A 180 14.31 -3.91 -24.63
N ALA A 181 14.68 -4.92 -23.84
CA ALA A 181 13.79 -5.50 -22.83
C ALA A 181 13.40 -4.48 -21.75
N ALA A 182 14.34 -3.66 -21.29
CA ALA A 182 14.06 -2.58 -20.33
C ALA A 182 13.11 -1.53 -20.92
N ALA A 183 13.25 -1.18 -22.20
CA ALA A 183 12.35 -0.25 -22.87
C ALA A 183 10.92 -0.84 -23.04
N GLU A 184 10.81 -2.12 -23.37
CA GLU A 184 9.52 -2.82 -23.45
C GLU A 184 8.83 -2.87 -22.08
N VAL A 185 9.57 -3.16 -21.00
CA VAL A 185 9.03 -3.16 -19.63
C VAL A 185 8.63 -1.74 -19.21
N ALA A 186 9.49 -0.75 -19.44
CA ALA A 186 9.18 0.65 -19.15
C ALA A 186 7.92 1.15 -19.88
N ALA A 187 7.66 0.64 -21.10
CA ALA A 187 6.45 0.97 -21.87
C ALA A 187 5.16 0.43 -21.24
N LEU A 188 5.24 -0.57 -20.34
CA LEU A 188 4.09 -1.05 -19.56
C LEU A 188 3.65 -0.03 -18.49
N GLY A 189 4.59 0.78 -18.01
CA GLY A 189 4.41 1.67 -16.86
C GLY A 189 4.18 0.92 -15.55
N ALA A 190 4.09 1.67 -14.45
CA ALA A 190 3.96 1.10 -13.09
C ALA A 190 2.74 0.17 -12.94
N ASP A 191 1.62 0.51 -13.58
CA ASP A 191 0.40 -0.32 -13.55
C ASP A 191 0.61 -1.67 -14.23
N GLY A 192 1.22 -1.68 -15.42
CA GLY A 192 1.46 -2.90 -16.17
C GLY A 192 2.54 -3.79 -15.54
N GLU A 193 3.60 -3.19 -15.00
CA GLU A 193 4.63 -3.91 -14.23
C GLU A 193 4.04 -4.57 -12.98
N PHE A 194 3.22 -3.83 -12.23
CA PHE A 194 2.50 -4.35 -11.06
C PHE A 194 1.56 -5.51 -11.43
N ASP A 195 0.75 -5.36 -12.48
CA ASP A 195 -0.18 -6.43 -12.86
C ASP A 195 0.56 -7.67 -13.36
N ALA A 196 1.66 -7.52 -14.11
CA ALA A 196 2.46 -8.65 -14.57
C ALA A 196 3.05 -9.47 -13.40
N GLY A 197 3.63 -8.80 -12.40
CA GLY A 197 4.16 -9.46 -11.21
C GLY A 197 3.07 -10.06 -10.32
N LEU A 198 1.93 -9.38 -10.17
CA LEU A 198 0.76 -9.89 -9.44
C LEU A 198 0.24 -11.20 -10.06
N GLN A 199 0.11 -11.26 -11.38
CA GLN A 199 -0.32 -12.48 -12.06
C GLN A 199 0.72 -13.61 -11.93
N ALA A 200 2.01 -13.29 -11.96
CA ALA A 200 3.06 -14.28 -11.71
C ALA A 200 2.97 -14.85 -10.28
N LEU A 201 2.80 -13.99 -9.28
CA LEU A 201 2.62 -14.40 -7.87
C LEU A 201 1.38 -15.30 -7.71
N ILE A 202 0.24 -14.88 -8.24
CA ILE A 202 -1.01 -15.64 -8.13
C ILE A 202 -0.89 -16.99 -8.83
N ARG A 203 -0.26 -17.07 -10.00
CA ARG A 203 -0.04 -18.36 -10.70
C ARG A 203 0.79 -19.34 -9.87
N GLY A 204 1.80 -18.85 -9.14
CA GLY A 204 2.64 -19.67 -8.28
C GLY A 204 2.00 -20.11 -6.96
N LEU A 205 0.81 -19.57 -6.62
CA LEU A 205 0.01 -20.08 -5.51
C LEU A 205 -0.79 -21.30 -5.98
N GLU A 206 -0.70 -22.38 -5.21
CA GLU A 206 -1.42 -23.62 -5.48
C GLU A 206 -2.27 -24.00 -4.25
N PRO A 207 -3.54 -24.39 -4.44
CA PRO A 207 -4.29 -25.14 -3.44
C PRO A 207 -3.55 -26.44 -3.11
N ALA A 208 -3.72 -26.94 -1.88
CA ALA A 208 -3.08 -28.17 -1.44
C ALA A 208 -3.74 -29.42 -2.04
#